data_AF-A0A9D9ADF6-F1
#
_entry.id   AF-A0A9D9ADF6-F1
#
_cell.length_a   1.000
_cell.length_b   1.000
_cell.length_c   1.000
_cell.angle_alpha   90.00
_cell.angle_beta   90.00
_cell.angle_gamma   90.00
#
_symmetry.space_group_name_H-M   'P 1'
#
loop_
_entity.id
_entity.type
_entity.pdbx_description
1 polymer ?
#
loop_
_entity_poly.entity_id
_entity_poly.type
_entity_poly.pdbx_seq_one_letter_code
_entity_poly.pdbx_strand_id
1 'polypeptide(L)'
;MSPSNEPYPDADPYLCPGDISARAALAKINELTHQFLIIVDTEKRPIGTLTDGDIRRGLLSGHALDEPVDQFMFRNFKLGRLETAREDARLLRDRERPVPFLPLVDKAGVVQSVLVRDILNSPIDMAVVMAGGFGKRLGDLTKDIPKPLVEVNGRPILDHVLQALEDAGVAEIYLTLHYRADQIREFIAQRRNRAEILFIYEETPLGTAGSLSLLPKRPQGPFLVVNGDIITDVDYSALSGFQSDTKLDGVLCVSQYRQQIPYGVVEVENGSLLGAIREKPTVVHNVASGIYLLSPSFLNLIEHDEVVDMPTVLERAKSLRYRIGVFPIHEYWIDLGRPTDLDAARKDRSR
;
A
#
# COMPACT_ATOMS: atom_id res chain seq x y z
N MET A 1 14.23 15.30 27.14
CA MET A 1 14.88 15.00 25.84
C MET A 1 14.62 13.54 25.57
N SER A 2 13.53 13.25 24.85
CA SER A 2 13.09 11.89 24.56
C SER A 2 13.74 11.40 23.25
N PRO A 3 14.06 10.11 23.10
CA PRO A 3 14.81 9.61 21.95
C PRO A 3 13.99 9.75 20.66
N SER A 4 14.74 10.02 19.59
CA SER A 4 14.36 10.09 18.18
C SER A 4 13.17 9.20 17.78
N ASN A 5 12.14 9.86 17.27
CA ASN A 5 10.84 9.33 16.86
C ASN A 5 10.91 8.86 15.39
N GLU A 6 11.61 7.76 15.14
CA GLU A 6 11.81 7.22 13.79
C GLU A 6 10.71 6.22 13.35
N PRO A 7 10.42 6.08 12.04
CA PRO A 7 9.24 5.37 11.49
C PRO A 7 9.42 3.85 11.32
N TYR A 8 10.41 3.23 11.97
CA TYR A 8 10.80 1.84 11.69
C TYR A 8 10.07 0.82 12.59
N PRO A 9 9.79 -0.40 12.09
CA PRO A 9 9.20 -1.47 12.90
C PRO A 9 9.98 -1.72 14.18
N ASP A 10 9.25 -1.98 15.26
CA ASP A 10 9.80 -2.48 16.51
C ASP A 10 10.53 -3.81 16.27
N ALA A 11 11.75 -3.94 16.79
CA ALA A 11 12.56 -5.13 16.63
C ALA A 11 12.15 -6.26 17.57
N ASP A 12 11.46 -5.98 18.68
CA ASP A 12 11.18 -6.96 19.75
C ASP A 12 10.56 -8.30 19.27
N PRO A 13 9.60 -8.31 18.33
CA PRO A 13 9.07 -9.57 17.79
C PRO A 13 10.13 -10.45 17.11
N TYR A 14 11.15 -9.84 16.52
CA TYR A 14 12.20 -10.50 15.74
C TYR A 14 13.40 -10.96 16.59
N LEU A 15 13.49 -10.56 17.87
CA LEU A 15 14.64 -10.89 18.71
C LEU A 15 14.58 -12.33 19.24
N CYS A 16 15.72 -13.00 19.30
CA CYS A 16 15.80 -14.35 19.85
C CYS A 16 17.19 -14.64 20.46
N PRO A 17 17.31 -15.37 21.59
CA PRO A 17 18.61 -15.77 22.09
C PRO A 17 19.21 -16.91 21.24
N GLY A 18 20.54 -17.03 21.26
CA GLY A 18 21.28 -17.97 20.40
C GLY A 18 21.19 -19.44 20.80
N ASP A 19 20.69 -19.73 22.01
CA ASP A 19 20.62 -21.06 22.61
C ASP A 19 19.31 -21.81 22.30
N ILE A 20 18.33 -21.16 21.66
CA ILE A 20 17.11 -21.83 21.24
C ILE A 20 17.38 -22.84 20.12
N SER A 21 16.62 -23.94 20.09
CA SER A 21 16.71 -24.92 19.01
C SER A 21 16.33 -24.32 17.65
N ALA A 22 16.95 -24.81 16.58
CA ALA A 22 16.58 -24.43 15.21
C ALA A 22 15.10 -24.72 14.90
N ARG A 23 14.51 -25.78 15.48
CA ARG A 23 13.08 -26.09 15.38
C ARG A 23 12.20 -24.98 15.96
N ALA A 24 12.53 -24.50 17.15
CA ALA A 24 11.79 -23.41 17.79
C ALA A 24 11.93 -22.09 17.01
N ALA A 25 13.12 -21.86 16.44
CA ALA A 25 13.37 -20.69 15.60
C ALA A 25 12.54 -20.73 14.31
N LEU A 26 12.46 -21.88 13.63
CA LEU A 26 11.59 -22.08 12.46
C LEU A 26 10.12 -21.82 12.78
N ALA A 27 9.63 -22.32 13.92
CA ALA A 27 8.25 -22.07 14.35
C ALA A 27 7.98 -20.57 14.52
N LYS A 28 8.92 -19.86 15.16
CA LYS A 28 8.83 -18.41 15.33
C LYS A 28 8.91 -17.66 13.99
N ILE A 29 9.79 -18.06 13.09
CA ILE A 29 9.91 -17.47 11.74
C ILE A 29 8.58 -17.58 10.97
N ASN A 30 7.88 -18.72 11.07
CA ASN A 30 6.59 -18.93 10.40
C ASN A 30 5.46 -18.03 10.95
N GLU A 31 5.56 -17.56 12.19
CA GLU A 31 4.58 -16.66 12.80
C GLU A 31 4.85 -15.18 12.47
N LEU A 32 6.06 -14.85 11.98
CA LEU A 32 6.48 -13.49 11.71
C LEU A 32 6.13 -13.07 10.27
N THR A 33 5.67 -11.82 10.13
CA THR A 33 5.40 -11.19 8.82
C THR A 33 6.64 -11.17 7.92
N HIS A 34 7.81 -10.94 8.51
CA HIS A 34 9.08 -10.93 7.81
C HIS A 34 9.90 -12.11 8.33
N GLN A 35 10.06 -13.14 7.50
CA GLN A 35 10.55 -14.48 7.84
C GLN A 35 12.05 -14.52 8.23
N PHE A 36 12.40 -13.80 9.28
CA PHE A 36 13.75 -13.70 9.82
C PHE A 36 13.74 -13.49 11.33
N LEU A 37 14.89 -13.76 11.96
CA LEU A 37 15.17 -13.44 13.36
C LEU A 37 16.52 -12.71 13.49
N ILE A 38 16.61 -11.90 14.54
CA ILE A 38 17.84 -11.25 15.00
C ILE A 38 18.28 -11.99 16.25
N ILE A 39 19.43 -12.65 16.18
CA ILE A 39 19.98 -13.38 17.30
C ILE A 39 20.73 -12.40 18.19
N VAL A 40 20.38 -12.36 19.47
CA VAL A 40 20.91 -11.39 20.44
C VAL A 40 21.53 -12.06 21.65
N ASP A 41 22.43 -11.33 22.32
CA ASP A 41 22.90 -11.66 23.66
C ASP A 41 21.89 -11.26 24.76
N THR A 42 22.26 -11.47 26.02
CA THR A 42 21.43 -11.12 27.19
C THR A 42 21.16 -9.62 27.34
N GLU A 43 21.95 -8.76 26.70
CA GLU A 43 21.79 -7.31 26.69
C GLU A 43 21.08 -6.81 25.41
N LYS A 44 20.43 -7.71 24.65
CA LYS A 44 19.78 -7.42 23.36
C LYS A 44 20.75 -6.86 22.30
N ARG A 45 22.07 -7.13 22.42
CA ARG A 45 23.03 -6.80 21.35
C ARG A 45 23.01 -7.89 20.28
N PRO A 46 23.01 -7.52 18.99
CA PRO A 46 22.93 -8.49 17.91
C PRO A 46 24.25 -9.25 17.75
N ILE A 47 24.18 -10.58 17.76
CA ILE A 47 25.31 -11.50 17.58
C ILE A 47 25.19 -12.34 16.29
N GLY A 48 24.02 -12.33 15.64
CA GLY A 48 23.78 -13.00 14.37
C GLY A 48 22.41 -12.66 13.78
N THR A 49 22.18 -13.09 12.55
CA THR A 49 20.85 -13.10 11.92
C THR A 49 20.47 -14.50 11.48
N LEU A 50 19.19 -14.80 11.40
CA LEU A 50 18.71 -16.12 11.02
C LEU A 50 17.52 -16.03 10.08
N THR A 51 17.56 -16.82 9.01
CA THR A 51 16.48 -17.02 8.03
C THR A 51 16.24 -18.51 7.79
N ASP A 52 15.14 -18.87 7.14
CA ASP A 52 14.92 -20.25 6.68
C ASP A 52 16.07 -20.76 5.79
N GLY A 53 16.68 -19.87 5.02
CA GLY A 53 17.83 -20.18 4.18
C GLY A 53 19.06 -20.60 5.00
N ASP A 54 19.28 -19.98 6.16
CA ASP A 54 20.38 -20.31 7.07
C ASP A 54 20.15 -21.67 7.73
N ILE A 55 18.94 -21.91 8.24
CA ILE A 55 18.58 -23.18 8.86
C ILE A 55 18.69 -24.31 7.83
N ARG A 56 18.12 -24.14 6.63
CA ARG A 56 18.24 -25.09 5.53
C ARG A 56 19.70 -25.39 5.16
N ARG A 57 20.57 -24.38 5.11
CA ARG A 57 22.00 -24.58 4.84
C ARG A 57 22.68 -25.38 5.95
N GLY A 58 22.42 -25.07 7.22
CA GLY A 58 22.97 -25.83 8.35
C GLY A 58 22.54 -27.30 8.34
N LEU A 59 21.27 -27.58 8.02
CA LEU A 59 20.78 -28.95 7.86
C LEU A 59 21.50 -29.70 6.73
N LEU A 60 21.72 -29.05 5.58
CA LEU A 60 22.48 -29.62 4.46
C LEU A 60 23.95 -29.86 4.80
N SER A 61 24.50 -29.12 5.77
CA SER A 61 25.85 -29.29 6.29
C SER A 61 25.96 -30.29 7.45
N GLY A 62 24.85 -30.92 7.86
CA GLY A 62 24.83 -32.03 8.82
C GLY A 62 24.35 -31.68 10.24
N HIS A 63 23.91 -30.44 10.49
CA HIS A 63 23.29 -30.08 11.77
C HIS A 63 21.87 -30.65 11.90
N ALA A 64 21.44 -30.93 13.12
CA ALA A 64 20.09 -31.36 13.46
C ALA A 64 19.18 -30.19 13.90
N LEU A 65 17.87 -30.32 13.72
CA LEU A 65 16.89 -29.29 14.11
C LEU A 65 16.84 -29.00 15.62
N ASP A 66 17.41 -29.88 16.42
CA ASP A 66 17.39 -29.83 17.88
C ASP A 66 18.59 -29.04 18.42
N GLU A 67 19.59 -28.79 17.57
CA GLU A 67 20.78 -28.00 17.88
C GLU A 67 20.46 -26.50 18.00
N PRO A 68 21.24 -25.75 18.79
CA PRO A 68 21.02 -24.33 19.01
C PRO A 68 21.28 -23.50 17.74
N VAL A 69 20.52 -22.42 17.56
CA VAL A 69 20.63 -21.52 16.40
C VAL A 69 21.99 -20.82 16.28
N ASP A 70 22.80 -20.77 17.33
CA ASP A 70 24.20 -20.32 17.29
C ASP A 70 25.05 -21.06 16.23
N GLN A 71 24.69 -22.32 15.91
CA GLN A 71 25.33 -23.13 14.86
C GLN A 71 24.83 -22.80 13.45
N PHE A 72 23.66 -22.16 13.33
CA PHE A 72 22.99 -21.88 12.06
C PHE A 72 23.11 -20.42 11.64
N MET A 73 23.22 -19.51 12.60
CA MET A 73 23.09 -18.08 12.34
C MET A 73 24.19 -17.52 11.46
N PHE A 74 23.81 -16.54 10.64
CA PHE A 74 24.72 -15.77 9.83
C PHE A 74 25.38 -14.68 10.68
N ARG A 75 26.71 -14.75 10.86
CA ARG A 75 27.48 -13.84 11.72
C ARG A 75 28.03 -12.61 10.99
N ASN A 76 28.09 -12.62 9.66
CA ASN A 76 28.63 -11.52 8.85
C ASN A 76 27.52 -10.57 8.36
N PHE A 77 26.58 -10.24 9.24
CA PHE A 77 25.46 -9.34 8.97
C PHE A 77 25.89 -7.87 9.06
N LYS A 78 25.10 -6.99 8.45
CA LYS A 78 25.30 -5.53 8.55
C LYS A 78 24.40 -4.97 9.65
N LEU A 79 24.83 -3.88 10.27
CA LEU A 79 24.07 -3.12 11.27
C LEU A 79 23.90 -1.68 10.79
N GLY A 80 22.73 -1.10 11.06
CA GLY A 80 22.48 0.33 10.95
C GLY A 80 22.39 0.97 12.33
N ARG A 81 22.50 2.30 12.39
CA ARG A 81 22.27 3.06 13.63
C ARG A 81 20.96 3.80 13.52
N LEU A 82 20.22 3.92 14.62
CA LEU A 82 19.00 4.74 14.66
C LEU A 82 19.28 6.15 14.16
N GLU A 83 20.31 6.82 14.66
CA GLU A 83 20.60 8.21 14.27
C GLU A 83 20.88 8.42 12.77
N THR A 84 21.26 7.37 12.05
CA THR A 84 21.59 7.41 10.63
C THR A 84 20.73 6.44 9.80
N ALA A 85 19.58 6.01 10.31
CA ALA A 85 18.82 4.91 9.73
C ALA A 85 18.37 5.20 8.28
N ARG A 86 18.01 6.44 7.96
CA ARG A 86 17.71 6.88 6.58
C ARG A 86 18.91 6.73 5.64
N GLU A 87 20.10 7.05 6.11
CA GLU A 87 21.32 6.91 5.32
C GLU A 87 21.72 5.44 5.18
N ASP A 88 21.60 4.68 6.26
CA ASP A 88 21.94 3.26 6.32
C ASP A 88 20.95 2.38 5.53
N ALA A 89 19.75 2.87 5.23
CA ALA A 89 18.81 2.24 4.30
C ALA A 89 19.44 1.92 2.93
N ARG A 90 20.47 2.67 2.49
CA ARG A 90 21.23 2.37 1.26
C ARG A 90 21.90 1.00 1.29
N LEU A 91 22.22 0.47 2.47
CA LEU A 91 22.82 -0.86 2.64
C LEU A 91 21.86 -1.98 2.23
N LEU A 92 20.55 -1.72 2.29
CA LEU A 92 19.52 -2.64 1.79
C LEU A 92 19.35 -2.56 0.27
N ARG A 93 19.87 -1.50 -0.37
CA ARG A 93 19.83 -1.28 -1.83
C ARG A 93 21.08 -1.79 -2.56
N ASP A 94 22.06 -2.32 -1.82
CA ASP A 94 23.27 -2.94 -2.36
C ASP A 94 22.90 -4.14 -3.26
N ARG A 95 23.19 -4.01 -4.55
CA ARG A 95 22.89 -5.02 -5.58
C ARG A 95 23.92 -6.15 -5.61
N GLU A 96 25.14 -5.90 -5.15
CA GLU A 96 26.20 -6.91 -5.12
C GLU A 96 26.06 -7.83 -3.91
N ARG A 97 25.52 -7.31 -2.79
CA ARG A 97 25.24 -8.08 -1.57
C ARG A 97 23.86 -7.71 -1.00
N PRO A 98 22.79 -8.28 -1.56
CA PRO A 98 21.44 -8.01 -1.08
C PRO A 98 21.27 -8.49 0.36
N VAL A 99 20.84 -7.59 1.25
CA VAL A 99 20.45 -7.92 2.63
C VAL A 99 18.94 -7.72 2.74
N PRO A 100 18.17 -8.71 3.25
CA PRO A 100 16.70 -8.62 3.33
C PRO A 100 16.22 -7.67 4.43
N PHE A 101 17.03 -7.42 5.45
CA PHE A 101 16.73 -6.50 6.55
C PHE A 101 18.02 -6.01 7.23
N LEU A 102 17.94 -4.93 8.00
CA LEU A 102 19.05 -4.30 8.70
C LEU A 102 18.62 -3.99 10.14
N PRO A 103 19.16 -4.69 11.15
CA PRO A 103 18.93 -4.33 12.55
C PRO A 103 19.47 -2.93 12.82
N LEU A 104 18.66 -2.09 13.48
CA LEU A 104 19.02 -0.75 13.91
C LEU A 104 19.32 -0.76 15.40
N VAL A 105 20.54 -0.32 15.73
CA VAL A 105 21.00 -0.23 17.12
C VAL A 105 21.06 1.21 17.61
N ASP A 106 20.89 1.37 18.91
CA ASP A 106 21.17 2.63 19.62
C ASP A 106 22.68 2.83 19.87
N LYS A 107 23.03 3.89 20.60
CA LYS A 107 24.42 4.20 20.97
C LYS A 107 25.08 3.14 21.85
N ALA A 108 24.30 2.35 22.58
CA ALA A 108 24.79 1.26 23.42
C ALA A 108 24.93 -0.07 22.66
N GLY A 109 24.59 -0.09 21.36
CA GLY A 109 24.64 -1.28 20.51
C GLY A 109 23.44 -2.22 20.71
N VAL A 110 22.39 -1.75 21.39
CA VAL A 110 21.18 -2.54 21.64
C VAL A 110 20.23 -2.39 20.46
N VAL A 111 19.67 -3.50 19.98
CA VAL A 111 18.68 -3.47 18.90
C VAL A 111 17.38 -2.85 19.40
N GLN A 112 16.89 -1.83 18.70
CA GLN A 112 15.63 -1.14 19.01
C GLN A 112 14.62 -1.24 17.85
N SER A 113 15.10 -1.31 16.61
CA SER A 113 14.24 -1.32 15.43
C SER A 113 14.88 -2.12 14.30
N VAL A 114 14.13 -2.39 13.23
CA VAL A 114 14.65 -3.08 12.05
C VAL A 114 14.21 -2.38 10.77
N LEU A 115 15.13 -2.17 9.83
CA LEU A 115 14.77 -1.82 8.46
C LEU A 115 14.53 -3.10 7.68
N VAL A 116 13.41 -3.21 6.99
CA VAL A 116 13.14 -4.35 6.11
C VAL A 116 13.18 -3.86 4.67
N ARG A 117 13.81 -4.65 3.78
CA ARG A 117 14.01 -4.28 2.38
C ARG A 117 12.70 -3.95 1.67
N ASP A 118 11.63 -4.68 1.96
CA ASP A 118 10.31 -4.49 1.35
C ASP A 118 9.68 -3.13 1.72
N ILE A 119 10.05 -2.56 2.89
CA ILE A 119 9.62 -1.23 3.33
C ILE A 119 10.41 -0.12 2.61
N LEU A 120 11.62 -0.41 2.12
CA LEU A 120 12.53 0.59 1.54
C LEU A 120 12.68 0.52 0.02
N ASN A 121 12.20 -0.56 -0.59
CA ASN A 121 12.12 -0.75 -2.03
C ASN A 121 10.69 -1.12 -2.42
N SER A 122 9.71 -0.30 -2.02
CA SER A 122 8.44 -0.37 -2.71
C SER A 122 8.74 -0.16 -4.20
N PRO A 123 8.32 -1.08 -5.08
CA PRO A 123 8.43 -0.86 -6.53
C PRO A 123 7.57 0.31 -7.01
N ILE A 124 6.80 0.91 -6.09
CA ILE A 124 5.99 2.11 -6.24
C ILE A 124 6.81 3.29 -5.71
N ASP A 125 7.13 4.23 -6.61
CA ASP A 125 7.98 5.39 -6.34
C ASP A 125 7.30 6.41 -5.42
N MET A 126 6.00 6.63 -5.63
CA MET A 126 5.14 7.52 -4.84
C MET A 126 3.66 7.18 -5.03
N ALA A 127 2.80 7.76 -4.20
CA ALA A 127 1.36 7.72 -4.40
C ALA A 127 0.76 9.13 -4.50
N VAL A 128 -0.31 9.26 -5.26
CA VAL A 128 -1.16 10.45 -5.31
C VAL A 128 -2.55 10.07 -4.82
N VAL A 129 -3.01 10.71 -3.75
CA VAL A 129 -4.35 10.51 -3.19
C VAL A 129 -5.24 11.69 -3.56
N MET A 130 -6.32 11.40 -4.28
CA MET A 130 -7.28 12.39 -4.75
C MET A 130 -8.22 12.79 -3.63
N ALA A 131 -7.90 13.87 -2.91
CA ALA A 131 -8.62 14.32 -1.70
C ALA A 131 -9.35 15.66 -1.88
N GLY A 132 -9.38 16.23 -3.09
CA GLY A 132 -9.93 17.56 -3.37
C GLY A 132 -11.46 17.64 -3.56
N GLY A 133 -12.14 16.50 -3.65
CA GLY A 133 -13.57 16.46 -3.99
C GLY A 133 -14.50 17.09 -2.94
N PHE A 134 -15.56 17.75 -3.40
CA PHE A 134 -16.57 18.39 -2.53
C PHE A 134 -17.42 17.43 -1.69
N GLY A 135 -17.41 16.12 -1.97
CA GLY A 135 -18.20 15.15 -1.22
C GLY A 135 -19.73 15.27 -1.35
N LYS A 136 -20.25 16.07 -2.28
CA LYS A 136 -21.69 16.45 -2.41
C LYS A 136 -22.70 15.31 -2.25
N ARG A 137 -22.35 14.09 -2.67
CA ARG A 137 -23.22 12.89 -2.58
C ARG A 137 -23.50 12.43 -1.14
N LEU A 138 -22.70 12.84 -0.16
CA LEU A 138 -22.91 12.56 1.26
C LEU A 138 -23.76 13.61 1.99
N GLY A 139 -24.19 14.67 1.29
CA GLY A 139 -25.10 15.67 1.84
C GLY A 139 -24.55 16.35 3.11
N ASP A 140 -25.38 16.37 4.17
CA ASP A 140 -25.09 17.07 5.43
C ASP A 140 -23.82 16.58 6.13
N LEU A 141 -23.42 15.32 5.93
CA LEU A 141 -22.20 14.75 6.53
C LEU A 141 -20.92 15.47 6.07
N THR A 142 -20.94 16.06 4.87
CA THR A 142 -19.79 16.75 4.27
C THR A 142 -19.94 18.27 4.26
N LYS A 143 -20.95 18.80 4.97
CA LYS A 143 -21.22 20.24 5.03
C LYS A 143 -20.10 21.00 5.74
N ASP A 144 -19.65 20.45 6.87
CA ASP A 144 -18.70 21.11 7.78
C ASP A 144 -17.31 20.43 7.81
N ILE A 145 -17.23 19.20 7.30
CA ILE A 145 -16.03 18.35 7.30
C ILE A 145 -15.76 17.87 5.86
N PRO A 146 -14.51 17.92 5.35
CA PRO A 146 -14.19 17.37 4.04
C PRO A 146 -14.37 15.85 4.05
N LYS A 147 -14.87 15.29 2.93
CA LYS A 147 -15.17 13.86 2.82
C LYS A 147 -14.05 12.93 3.32
N PRO A 148 -12.76 13.14 3.00
CA PRO A 148 -11.68 12.29 3.49
C PRO A 148 -11.57 12.23 5.03
N LEU A 149 -12.12 13.21 5.75
CA LEU A 149 -12.12 13.25 7.22
C LEU A 149 -13.40 12.69 7.86
N VAL A 150 -14.36 12.21 7.08
CA VAL A 150 -15.52 11.47 7.63
C VAL A 150 -15.02 10.18 8.27
N GLU A 151 -15.55 9.84 9.44
CA GLU A 151 -15.11 8.66 10.19
C GLU A 151 -15.86 7.38 9.83
N VAL A 152 -15.08 6.30 9.74
CA VAL A 152 -15.52 4.91 9.69
C VAL A 152 -14.84 4.18 10.86
N ASN A 153 -15.65 3.59 11.74
CA ASN A 153 -15.20 2.88 12.95
C ASN A 153 -14.23 3.70 13.82
N GLY A 154 -14.49 5.01 13.98
CA GLY A 154 -13.70 5.91 14.82
C GLY A 154 -12.37 6.37 14.21
N ARG A 155 -12.13 6.10 12.91
CA ARG A 155 -10.96 6.59 12.18
C ARG A 155 -11.38 7.31 10.88
N PRO A 156 -10.77 8.45 10.53
CA PRO A 156 -11.01 9.12 9.25
C PRO A 156 -10.73 8.21 8.04
N ILE A 157 -11.50 8.35 6.95
CA ILE A 157 -11.27 7.58 5.70
C ILE A 157 -9.85 7.78 5.19
N LEU A 158 -9.35 9.02 5.21
CA LEU A 158 -7.99 9.36 4.80
C LEU A 158 -6.93 8.63 5.64
N ASP A 159 -7.21 8.38 6.94
CA ASP A 159 -6.29 7.63 7.79
C ASP A 159 -6.14 6.18 7.33
N HIS A 160 -7.25 5.54 6.94
CA HIS A 160 -7.24 4.19 6.37
C HIS A 160 -6.45 4.13 5.06
N VAL A 161 -6.65 5.10 4.16
CA VAL A 161 -5.94 5.18 2.87
C VAL A 161 -4.43 5.36 3.10
N LEU A 162 -4.04 6.31 3.94
CA LEU A 162 -2.63 6.59 4.23
C LEU A 162 -1.95 5.42 4.92
N GLN A 163 -2.63 4.78 5.87
CA GLN A 163 -2.11 3.59 6.55
C GLN A 163 -1.82 2.47 5.55
N ALA A 164 -2.75 2.19 4.63
CA ALA A 164 -2.56 1.14 3.62
C ALA A 164 -1.40 1.43 2.66
N LEU A 165 -1.21 2.70 2.25
CA LEU A 165 -0.08 3.10 1.40
C LEU A 165 1.26 2.99 2.13
N GLU A 166 1.30 3.43 3.40
CA GLU A 166 2.50 3.32 4.23
C GLU A 166 2.84 1.85 4.55
N ASP A 167 1.84 0.99 4.76
CA ASP A 167 2.03 -0.45 4.96
C ASP A 167 2.58 -1.14 3.70
N ALA A 168 2.29 -0.59 2.51
CA ALA A 168 2.90 -1.00 1.26
C ALA A 168 4.29 -0.38 0.99
N GLY A 169 4.87 0.30 1.98
CA GLY A 169 6.21 0.88 1.89
C GLY A 169 6.30 2.10 0.99
N VAL A 170 5.18 2.75 0.65
CA VAL A 170 5.20 4.00 -0.13
C VAL A 170 5.79 5.10 0.75
N ALA A 171 6.97 5.60 0.36
CA ALA A 171 7.72 6.57 1.15
C ALA A 171 7.25 8.02 0.98
N GLU A 172 6.62 8.33 -0.16
CA GLU A 172 6.18 9.68 -0.51
C GLU A 172 4.75 9.67 -1.04
N ILE A 173 3.89 10.50 -0.46
CA ILE A 173 2.47 10.55 -0.76
C ILE A 173 2.07 12.01 -1.00
N TYR A 174 1.54 12.29 -2.19
CA TYR A 174 0.92 13.57 -2.52
C TYR A 174 -0.58 13.52 -2.25
N LEU A 175 -1.10 14.47 -1.49
CA LEU A 175 -2.53 14.70 -1.32
C LEU A 175 -2.96 15.86 -2.23
N THR A 176 -3.91 15.60 -3.13
CA THR A 176 -4.51 16.68 -3.94
C THR A 176 -5.65 17.30 -3.16
N LEU A 177 -5.59 18.61 -2.92
CA LEU A 177 -6.49 19.34 -2.04
C LEU A 177 -7.17 20.48 -2.79
N HIS A 178 -8.44 20.71 -2.48
CA HIS A 178 -9.20 21.86 -2.95
C HIS A 178 -10.17 22.33 -1.85
N TYR A 179 -11.26 21.57 -1.65
CA TYR A 179 -12.27 21.92 -0.65
C TYR A 179 -11.78 21.68 0.78
N ARG A 180 -11.81 22.72 1.64
CA ARG A 180 -11.44 22.68 3.07
C ARG A 180 -10.05 22.08 3.34
N ALA A 181 -9.08 22.42 2.48
CA ALA A 181 -7.70 21.93 2.55
C ALA A 181 -7.05 22.10 3.94
N ASP A 182 -7.36 23.19 4.65
CA ASP A 182 -6.79 23.47 5.97
C ASP A 182 -7.10 22.39 7.01
N GLN A 183 -8.32 21.84 7.02
CA GLN A 183 -8.69 20.77 7.96
C GLN A 183 -7.89 19.48 7.69
N ILE A 184 -7.66 19.16 6.40
CA ILE A 184 -6.84 18.00 6.03
C ILE A 184 -5.39 18.23 6.47
N ARG A 185 -4.85 19.44 6.29
CA ARG A 185 -3.49 19.76 6.76
C ARG A 185 -3.36 19.62 8.28
N GLU A 186 -4.31 20.15 9.04
CA GLU A 186 -4.33 20.04 10.49
C GLU A 186 -4.36 18.59 10.95
N PHE A 187 -5.20 17.76 10.32
CA PHE A 187 -5.25 16.32 10.56
C PHE A 187 -3.88 15.66 10.30
N ILE A 188 -3.26 15.92 9.14
CA ILE A 188 -1.96 15.33 8.78
C ILE A 188 -0.84 15.77 9.72
N ALA A 189 -0.88 17.03 10.21
CA ALA A 189 0.10 17.54 11.17
C ALA A 189 0.00 16.86 12.55
N GLN A 190 -1.18 16.34 12.91
CA GLN A 190 -1.41 15.63 14.17
C GLN A 190 -1.25 14.10 14.03
N ARG A 191 -1.39 13.57 12.81
CA ARG A 191 -1.20 12.15 12.49
C ARG A 191 0.27 11.76 12.59
N ARG A 192 0.56 10.57 13.14
CA ARG A 192 1.90 9.97 13.07
C ARG A 192 2.09 9.35 11.68
N ASN A 193 2.80 10.06 10.80
CA ASN A 193 3.09 9.59 9.44
C ASN A 193 4.43 8.84 9.38
N ARG A 194 4.45 7.72 8.66
CA ARG A 194 5.69 7.00 8.28
C ARG A 194 6.23 7.47 6.94
N ALA A 195 5.33 7.87 6.03
CA ALA A 195 5.66 8.47 4.74
C ALA A 195 5.81 9.99 4.84
N GLU A 196 6.53 10.58 3.88
CA GLU A 196 6.51 12.02 3.63
C GLU A 196 5.21 12.39 2.93
N ILE A 197 4.37 13.17 3.61
CA ILE A 197 3.08 13.63 3.07
C ILE A 197 3.25 15.05 2.52
N LEU A 198 2.99 15.20 1.22
CA LEU A 198 3.09 16.45 0.48
C LEU A 198 1.72 16.86 -0.04
N PHE A 199 1.56 18.14 -0.36
CA PHE A 199 0.27 18.71 -0.75
C PHE A 199 0.35 19.33 -2.15
N ILE A 200 -0.65 19.02 -2.97
CA ILE A 200 -0.92 19.67 -4.26
C ILE A 200 -2.22 20.45 -4.08
N TYR A 201 -2.19 21.76 -4.33
CA TYR A 201 -3.38 22.60 -4.22
C TYR A 201 -3.96 22.84 -5.61
N GLU A 202 -5.21 22.46 -5.78
CA GLU A 202 -5.97 22.74 -6.99
C GLU A 202 -6.71 24.08 -6.80
N GLU A 203 -6.44 25.08 -7.65
CA GLU A 203 -7.19 26.34 -7.63
C GLU A 203 -8.66 26.13 -8.05
N THR A 204 -8.86 25.22 -9.01
CA THR A 204 -10.17 24.77 -9.47
C THR A 204 -10.16 23.25 -9.58
N PRO A 205 -11.30 22.55 -9.46
CA PRO A 205 -11.33 21.10 -9.57
C PRO A 205 -10.85 20.63 -10.96
N LEU A 206 -9.74 19.91 -11.01
CA LEU A 206 -9.12 19.44 -12.28
C LEU A 206 -9.56 18.03 -12.69
N GLY A 207 -10.56 17.46 -12.01
CA GLY A 207 -11.02 16.10 -12.26
C GLY A 207 -10.17 15.03 -11.58
N THR A 208 -10.38 13.78 -11.96
CA THR A 208 -9.74 12.61 -11.31
C THR A 208 -8.33 12.29 -11.80
N ALA A 209 -7.84 13.03 -12.80
CA ALA A 209 -6.46 12.89 -13.30
C ALA A 209 -5.75 14.23 -13.53
N GLY A 210 -6.46 15.36 -13.68
CA GLY A 210 -5.85 16.65 -14.02
C GLY A 210 -4.84 17.16 -12.99
N SER A 211 -5.05 16.91 -11.70
CA SER A 211 -4.12 17.29 -10.62
C SER A 211 -2.74 16.60 -10.73
N LEU A 212 -2.64 15.50 -11.48
CA LEU A 212 -1.35 14.84 -11.77
C LEU A 212 -0.42 15.74 -12.58
N SER A 213 -0.96 16.70 -13.35
CA SER A 213 -0.17 17.69 -14.08
C SER A 213 0.56 18.69 -13.18
N LEU A 214 0.13 18.80 -11.92
CA LEU A 214 0.68 19.72 -10.91
C LEU A 214 1.78 19.09 -10.05
N LEU A 215 2.18 17.85 -10.32
CA LEU A 215 3.24 17.19 -9.57
C LEU A 215 4.54 18.00 -9.68
N PRO A 216 5.16 18.42 -8.56
CA PRO A 216 6.35 19.28 -8.59
C PRO A 216 7.59 18.54 -9.12
N LYS A 217 7.54 17.21 -9.13
CA LYS A 217 8.58 16.36 -9.70
C LYS A 217 7.95 15.16 -10.39
N ARG A 218 8.64 14.66 -11.41
CA ARG A 218 8.24 13.46 -12.13
C ARG A 218 8.63 12.22 -11.31
N PRO A 219 7.75 11.22 -11.16
CA PRO A 219 8.11 9.93 -10.58
C PRO A 219 9.22 9.26 -11.39
N GLN A 220 10.14 8.58 -10.72
CA GLN A 220 11.23 7.82 -11.34
C GLN A 220 10.84 6.37 -11.69
N GLY A 221 9.74 5.89 -11.12
CA GLY A 221 9.17 4.57 -11.34
C GLY A 221 7.64 4.60 -11.37
N PRO A 222 6.99 3.43 -11.37
CA PRO A 222 5.54 3.34 -11.24
C PRO A 222 5.04 4.11 -10.03
N PHE A 223 3.90 4.79 -10.16
CA PHE A 223 3.28 5.55 -9.08
C PHE A 223 1.80 5.18 -8.95
N LEU A 224 1.30 5.19 -7.72
CA LEU A 224 -0.10 4.94 -7.44
C LEU A 224 -0.93 6.21 -7.59
N VAL A 225 -2.15 6.06 -8.07
CA VAL A 225 -3.22 7.07 -7.97
C VAL A 225 -4.40 6.40 -7.29
N VAL A 226 -4.86 6.97 -6.17
CA VAL A 226 -5.91 6.40 -5.32
C VAL A 226 -6.94 7.47 -4.99
N ASN A 227 -8.23 7.18 -5.12
CA ASN A 227 -9.23 8.14 -4.62
C ASN A 227 -9.23 8.16 -3.08
N GLY A 228 -9.29 9.36 -2.49
CA GLY A 228 -9.24 9.56 -1.03
C GLY A 228 -10.53 9.15 -0.29
N ASP A 229 -11.46 8.48 -0.97
CA ASP A 229 -12.74 8.03 -0.45
C ASP A 229 -12.94 6.51 -0.48
N ILE A 230 -11.86 5.76 -0.68
CA ILE A 230 -11.86 4.30 -0.77
C ILE A 230 -11.25 3.70 0.50
N ILE A 231 -11.86 2.64 1.02
CA ILE A 231 -11.19 1.74 1.98
C ILE A 231 -10.97 0.40 1.29
N THR A 232 -9.75 -0.14 1.37
CA THR A 232 -9.39 -1.35 0.65
C THR A 232 -8.28 -2.16 1.33
N ASP A 233 -8.23 -3.46 1.04
CA ASP A 233 -7.14 -4.40 1.38
C ASP A 233 -6.31 -4.84 0.17
N VAL A 234 -6.39 -4.10 -0.94
CA VAL A 234 -5.58 -4.41 -2.12
C VAL A 234 -4.11 -4.55 -1.73
N ASP A 235 -3.52 -5.69 -2.10
CA ASP A 235 -2.08 -5.90 -1.98
C ASP A 235 -1.36 -5.12 -3.10
N TYR A 236 -0.88 -3.93 -2.73
CA TYR A 236 -0.12 -3.06 -3.64
C TYR A 236 1.20 -3.70 -4.11
N SER A 237 1.77 -4.64 -3.34
CA SER A 237 2.97 -5.39 -3.75
C SER A 237 2.64 -6.38 -4.86
N ALA A 238 1.54 -7.12 -4.72
CA ALA A 238 1.02 -8.00 -5.76
C ALA A 238 0.64 -7.22 -7.03
N LEU A 239 0.02 -6.04 -6.87
CA LEU A 239 -0.32 -5.14 -7.99
C LEU A 239 0.93 -4.71 -8.76
N SER A 240 2.00 -4.33 -8.06
CA SER A 240 3.24 -3.93 -8.71
C SER A 240 3.98 -5.10 -9.36
N GLY A 241 4.01 -6.27 -8.71
CA GLY A 241 4.51 -7.51 -9.30
C GLY A 241 3.79 -7.84 -10.61
N PHE A 242 2.46 -7.77 -10.60
CA PHE A 242 1.62 -7.98 -11.79
C PHE A 242 1.99 -7.02 -12.93
N GLN A 243 2.14 -5.71 -12.67
CA GLN A 243 2.54 -4.74 -13.69
C GLN A 243 3.90 -5.08 -14.30
N SER A 244 4.88 -5.41 -13.45
CA SER A 244 6.25 -5.71 -13.86
C SER A 244 6.33 -6.99 -14.70
N ASP A 245 5.75 -8.08 -14.21
CA ASP A 245 5.79 -9.41 -14.84
C ASP A 245 5.11 -9.40 -16.20
N THR A 246 4.01 -8.66 -16.32
CA THR A 246 3.25 -8.55 -17.57
C THR A 246 3.76 -7.42 -18.47
N LYS A 247 4.69 -6.58 -18.02
CA LYS A 247 5.27 -5.43 -18.75
C LYS A 247 4.20 -4.44 -19.22
N LEU A 248 3.36 -4.00 -18.30
CA LEU A 248 2.27 -3.04 -18.56
C LEU A 248 2.72 -1.60 -18.28
N ASP A 249 2.25 -0.68 -19.10
CA ASP A 249 2.47 0.76 -18.89
C ASP A 249 1.57 1.31 -17.77
N GLY A 250 0.40 0.70 -17.56
CA GLY A 250 -0.51 1.05 -16.48
C GLY A 250 -1.46 -0.08 -16.12
N VAL A 251 -2.01 -0.02 -14.91
CA VAL A 251 -2.97 -1.00 -14.39
C VAL A 251 -4.16 -0.27 -13.79
N LEU A 252 -5.36 -0.62 -14.25
CA LEU A 252 -6.63 -0.23 -13.64
C LEU A 252 -7.07 -1.36 -12.70
N CYS A 253 -7.24 -1.06 -11.42
CA CYS A 253 -7.87 -2.00 -10.51
C CYS A 253 -9.39 -1.95 -10.68
N VAL A 254 -10.04 -3.12 -10.63
CA VAL A 254 -11.50 -3.24 -10.78
C VAL A 254 -12.10 -4.05 -9.65
N SER A 255 -13.28 -3.64 -9.20
CA SER A 255 -14.09 -4.39 -8.25
C SER A 255 -15.32 -4.99 -8.93
N GLN A 256 -15.83 -6.10 -8.41
CA GLN A 256 -17.04 -6.74 -8.92
C GLN A 256 -18.29 -6.10 -8.32
N TYR A 257 -19.05 -5.37 -9.13
CA TYR A 257 -20.38 -4.89 -8.77
C TYR A 257 -21.44 -5.91 -9.18
N ARG A 258 -22.22 -6.38 -8.21
CA ARG A 258 -23.30 -7.36 -8.40
C ARG A 258 -24.64 -6.66 -8.28
N GLN A 259 -25.41 -6.66 -9.36
CA GLN A 259 -26.75 -6.11 -9.37
C GLN A 259 -27.75 -7.23 -9.61
N GLN A 260 -28.60 -7.49 -8.61
CA GLN A 260 -29.78 -8.33 -8.82
C GLN A 260 -30.88 -7.49 -9.44
N ILE A 261 -31.37 -7.93 -10.60
CA ILE A 261 -32.57 -7.34 -11.20
C ILE A 261 -33.76 -7.98 -10.50
N PRO A 262 -34.66 -7.25 -9.83
CA PRO A 262 -35.73 -7.86 -9.02
C PRO A 262 -36.92 -8.39 -9.86
N TYR A 263 -36.72 -8.57 -11.16
CA TYR A 263 -37.73 -8.96 -12.14
C TYR A 263 -37.19 -10.06 -13.08
N GLY A 264 -38.09 -10.75 -13.79
CA GLY A 264 -37.74 -11.59 -14.92
C GLY A 264 -37.16 -10.77 -16.07
N VAL A 265 -35.91 -11.02 -16.47
CA VAL A 265 -35.27 -10.41 -17.64
C VAL A 265 -35.57 -11.26 -18.86
N VAL A 266 -36.18 -10.64 -19.88
CA VAL A 266 -36.54 -11.28 -21.14
C VAL A 266 -35.46 -10.99 -22.19
N GLU A 267 -34.86 -12.04 -22.74
CA GLU A 267 -34.00 -11.96 -23.91
C GLU A 267 -34.86 -12.01 -25.18
N VAL A 268 -34.64 -11.07 -26.11
CA VAL A 268 -35.39 -10.98 -27.37
C VAL A 268 -34.51 -11.43 -28.52
N GLU A 269 -34.93 -12.47 -29.23
CA GLU A 269 -34.27 -13.00 -30.42
C GLU A 269 -34.87 -12.36 -31.68
N ASN A 270 -34.02 -12.13 -32.69
CA ASN A 270 -34.44 -11.61 -34.01
C ASN A 270 -35.36 -10.37 -33.92
N GLY A 271 -35.17 -9.53 -32.90
CA GLY A 271 -35.89 -8.28 -32.68
C GLY A 271 -37.35 -8.42 -32.22
N SER A 272 -37.92 -9.62 -32.10
CA SER A 272 -39.33 -9.80 -31.70
C SER A 272 -39.70 -11.15 -31.09
N LEU A 273 -38.87 -12.18 -31.25
CA LEU A 273 -39.16 -13.52 -30.72
C LEU A 273 -38.69 -13.63 -29.27
N LEU A 274 -39.45 -14.35 -28.45
CA LEU A 274 -39.05 -14.67 -27.09
C LEU A 274 -37.86 -15.64 -27.12
N GLY A 275 -36.73 -15.22 -26.55
CA GLY A 275 -35.60 -16.09 -26.22
C GLY A 275 -35.77 -16.70 -24.82
N ALA A 276 -34.88 -16.37 -23.89
CA ALA A 276 -34.94 -16.84 -22.50
C ALA A 276 -35.61 -15.83 -21.56
N ILE A 277 -36.23 -16.34 -20.48
CA ILE A 277 -36.61 -15.54 -19.31
C ILE A 277 -35.71 -15.96 -18.15
N ARG A 278 -34.93 -15.02 -17.63
CA ARG A 278 -34.12 -15.23 -16.42
C ARG A 278 -34.82 -14.58 -15.25
N GLU A 279 -35.26 -15.36 -14.27
CA GLU A 279 -35.87 -14.83 -13.06
C GLU A 279 -34.82 -14.29 -12.09
N LYS A 280 -35.07 -13.07 -11.60
CA LYS A 280 -34.23 -12.33 -10.67
C LYS A 280 -32.71 -12.48 -10.90
N PRO A 281 -32.21 -12.30 -12.14
CA PRO A 281 -30.83 -12.61 -12.45
C PRO A 281 -29.91 -11.61 -11.77
N THR A 282 -28.76 -12.12 -11.34
CA THR A 282 -27.66 -11.27 -10.87
C THR A 282 -26.71 -11.03 -12.03
N VAL A 283 -26.59 -9.77 -12.43
CA VAL A 283 -25.59 -9.33 -13.41
C VAL A 283 -24.35 -8.89 -12.65
N VAL A 284 -23.17 -9.33 -13.12
CA VAL A 284 -21.88 -8.98 -12.54
C VAL A 284 -21.16 -8.08 -13.52
N HIS A 285 -20.72 -6.92 -13.04
CA HIS A 285 -19.94 -5.95 -13.80
C HIS A 285 -18.61 -5.69 -13.09
N ASN A 286 -17.56 -5.42 -13.86
CA ASN A 286 -16.34 -4.84 -13.33
C ASN A 286 -16.50 -3.32 -13.32
N VAL A 287 -16.30 -2.71 -12.16
CA VAL A 287 -16.32 -1.25 -11.99
C VAL A 287 -14.92 -0.75 -11.67
N ALA A 288 -14.57 0.43 -12.18
CA ALA A 288 -13.30 1.06 -11.85
C ALA A 288 -13.24 1.30 -10.34
N SER A 289 -12.20 0.79 -9.69
CA SER A 289 -12.11 0.85 -8.24
C SER A 289 -11.62 2.19 -7.71
N GLY A 290 -11.15 3.09 -8.59
CA GLY A 290 -10.48 4.33 -8.22
C GLY A 290 -9.04 4.12 -7.73
N ILE A 291 -8.43 2.98 -8.07
CA ILE A 291 -7.03 2.65 -7.80
C ILE A 291 -6.34 2.35 -9.13
N TYR A 292 -5.23 3.03 -9.37
CA TYR A 292 -4.45 2.94 -10.60
C TYR A 292 -2.97 2.85 -10.26
N LEU A 293 -2.23 1.97 -10.94
CA LEU A 293 -0.77 1.95 -10.90
C LEU A 293 -0.25 2.33 -12.28
N LEU A 294 0.44 3.46 -12.40
CA LEU A 294 0.77 4.08 -13.67
C LEU A 294 2.27 4.26 -13.82
N SER A 295 2.80 4.06 -15.03
CA SER A 295 4.17 4.46 -15.35
C SER A 295 4.29 5.98 -15.51
N PRO A 296 5.48 6.58 -15.29
CA PRO A 296 5.69 8.03 -15.44
C PRO A 296 5.29 8.59 -16.80
N SER A 297 5.23 7.76 -17.85
CA SER A 297 4.81 8.14 -19.20
C SER A 297 3.35 8.61 -19.28
N PHE A 298 2.48 8.17 -18.36
CA PHE A 298 1.08 8.61 -18.29
C PHE A 298 0.93 10.12 -18.08
N LEU A 299 1.90 10.76 -17.43
CA LEU A 299 1.89 12.21 -17.24
C LEU A 299 2.02 12.99 -18.56
N ASN A 300 2.53 12.37 -19.63
CA ASN A 300 2.59 13.01 -20.95
C ASN A 300 1.21 13.07 -21.65
N LEU A 301 0.19 12.42 -21.08
CA LEU A 301 -1.16 12.34 -21.64
C LEU A 301 -2.10 13.41 -21.07
N ILE A 302 -1.58 14.25 -20.17
CA ILE A 302 -2.31 15.23 -19.38
C ILE A 302 -1.62 16.57 -19.61
N GLU A 303 -2.37 17.57 -20.08
CA GLU A 303 -1.85 18.92 -20.23
C GLU A 303 -1.80 19.65 -18.87
N HIS A 304 -0.94 20.67 -18.75
CA HIS A 304 -0.84 21.46 -17.52
C HIS A 304 -2.18 22.17 -17.24
N ASP A 305 -2.68 22.07 -16.01
CA ASP A 305 -3.99 22.60 -15.56
C ASP A 305 -5.20 22.03 -16.33
N GLU A 306 -5.04 20.89 -17.00
CA GLU A 306 -6.14 20.29 -17.73
C GLU A 306 -7.20 19.72 -16.78
N VAL A 307 -8.47 20.11 -17.00
CA VAL A 307 -9.61 19.44 -16.35
C VAL A 307 -9.87 18.11 -17.07
N VAL A 308 -9.40 17.01 -16.50
CA VAL A 308 -9.50 15.68 -17.11
C VAL A 308 -9.70 14.57 -16.08
N ASP A 309 -10.54 13.61 -16.43
CA ASP A 309 -10.79 12.42 -15.64
C ASP A 309 -9.99 11.20 -16.12
N MET A 310 -9.73 10.27 -15.20
CA MET A 310 -8.93 9.09 -15.47
C MET A 310 -9.43 8.23 -16.65
N PRO A 311 -10.75 8.01 -16.86
CA PRO A 311 -11.23 7.29 -18.05
C PRO A 311 -10.78 7.93 -19.37
N THR A 312 -10.76 9.25 -19.46
CA THR A 312 -10.28 9.98 -20.65
C THR A 312 -8.78 9.76 -20.85
N VAL A 313 -7.99 9.80 -19.78
CA VAL A 313 -6.55 9.52 -19.83
C VAL A 313 -6.27 8.09 -20.27
N LEU A 314 -7.04 7.12 -19.78
CA LEU A 314 -6.93 5.71 -20.20
C LEU A 314 -7.28 5.52 -21.69
N GLU A 315 -8.29 6.21 -22.21
CA GLU A 315 -8.62 6.18 -23.63
C GLU A 315 -7.53 6.83 -24.50
N ARG A 316 -6.90 7.92 -24.04
CA ARG A 316 -5.70 8.50 -24.69
C ARG A 316 -4.53 7.52 -24.70
N ALA A 317 -4.25 6.88 -23.57
CA ALA A 317 -3.20 5.87 -23.47
C ALA A 317 -3.44 4.72 -24.45
N LYS A 318 -4.69 4.23 -24.54
CA LYS A 318 -5.09 3.16 -25.46
C LYS A 318 -4.96 3.56 -26.93
N SER A 319 -5.33 4.78 -27.31
CA SER A 319 -5.18 5.28 -28.68
C SER A 319 -3.70 5.37 -29.08
N LEU A 320 -2.82 5.65 -28.12
CA LEU A 320 -1.36 5.66 -28.25
C LEU A 320 -0.70 4.30 -27.99
N ARG A 321 -1.47 3.21 -27.93
CA ARG A 321 -0.99 1.82 -27.80
C ARG A 321 -0.26 1.49 -26.50
N TYR A 322 -0.51 2.24 -25.42
CA TYR A 322 -0.06 1.87 -24.09
C TYR A 322 -0.71 0.54 -23.69
N ARG A 323 0.06 -0.31 -23.03
CA ARG A 323 -0.39 -1.59 -22.49
C ARG A 323 -1.02 -1.37 -21.14
N ILE A 324 -2.35 -1.33 -21.10
CA ILE A 324 -3.13 -1.16 -19.88
C ILE A 324 -3.69 -2.51 -19.46
N GLY A 325 -3.33 -2.97 -18.27
CA GLY A 325 -3.90 -4.17 -17.67
C GLY A 325 -5.07 -3.86 -16.74
N VAL A 326 -5.83 -4.91 -16.45
CA VAL A 326 -6.93 -4.87 -15.48
C VAL A 326 -6.58 -5.82 -14.34
N PHE A 327 -6.53 -5.30 -13.12
CA PHE A 327 -6.27 -6.09 -11.92
C PHE A 327 -7.57 -6.25 -11.12
N PRO A 328 -8.15 -7.46 -11.05
CA PRO A 328 -9.34 -7.68 -10.25
C PRO A 328 -8.99 -7.65 -8.76
N ILE A 329 -9.72 -6.83 -8.00
CA ILE A 329 -9.65 -6.83 -6.54
C ILE A 329 -10.53 -7.96 -6.03
N HIS A 330 -9.93 -8.87 -5.27
CA HIS A 330 -10.65 -9.96 -4.59
C HIS A 330 -10.81 -9.70 -3.10
N GLU A 331 -9.97 -8.81 -2.59
CA GLU A 331 -9.93 -8.34 -1.22
C GLU A 331 -11.05 -7.32 -0.98
N TYR A 332 -11.15 -6.84 0.26
CA TYR A 332 -12.13 -5.83 0.61
C TYR A 332 -11.90 -4.54 -0.17
N TRP A 333 -12.99 -3.96 -0.68
CA TRP A 333 -12.99 -2.66 -1.34
C TRP A 333 -14.37 -2.02 -1.19
N ILE A 334 -14.39 -0.75 -0.78
CA ILE A 334 -15.61 0.04 -0.71
C ILE A 334 -15.35 1.51 -1.08
N ASP A 335 -16.19 2.06 -1.95
CA ASP A 335 -16.28 3.50 -2.26
C ASP A 335 -17.29 4.13 -1.29
N LEU A 336 -16.84 5.10 -0.50
CA LEU A 336 -17.66 5.76 0.52
C LEU A 336 -18.37 7.01 -0.02
N GLY A 337 -18.75 6.97 -1.30
CA GLY A 337 -19.45 8.01 -2.03
C GLY A 337 -20.91 8.21 -1.68
N ARG A 338 -21.56 7.24 -1.02
CA ARG A 338 -22.99 7.33 -0.67
C ARG A 338 -23.21 6.99 0.81
N PRO A 339 -24.28 7.54 1.43
CA PRO A 339 -24.62 7.22 2.82
C PRO A 339 -24.81 5.72 3.08
N THR A 340 -25.38 4.99 2.12
CA THR A 340 -25.59 3.53 2.24
C THR A 340 -24.28 2.76 2.35
N ASP A 341 -23.25 3.18 1.60
CA ASP A 341 -21.94 2.54 1.57
C ASP A 341 -21.17 2.87 2.86
N LEU A 342 -21.33 4.11 3.35
CA LEU A 342 -20.80 4.52 4.65
C LEU A 342 -21.41 3.74 5.81
N ASP A 343 -22.73 3.55 5.81
CA ASP A 343 -23.43 2.74 6.82
C ASP A 343 -23.03 1.27 6.76
N ALA A 344 -22.80 0.73 5.55
CA ALA A 344 -22.29 -0.62 5.37
C ALA A 344 -20.89 -0.76 5.98
N ALA A 345 -19.99 0.17 5.67
CA ALA A 345 -18.63 0.19 6.22
C ALA A 345 -18.61 0.28 7.75
N ARG A 346 -19.50 1.09 8.35
CA ARG A 346 -19.61 1.23 9.81
C ARG A 346 -20.18 0.00 10.54
N LYS A 347 -20.93 -0.84 9.83
CA LYS A 347 -21.48 -2.08 10.38
C LYS A 347 -20.47 -3.23 10.31
N ASP A 348 -19.52 -3.14 9.39
CA ASP A 348 -18.41 -4.08 9.30
C ASP A 348 -17.41 -3.82 10.44
N ARG A 349 -17.57 -4.58 11.54
CA ARG A 349 -16.72 -4.48 12.75
C ARG A 349 -15.40 -5.22 12.63
N SER A 350 -15.09 -5.79 11.46
CA SER A 350 -13.79 -6.43 11.23
C SER A 350 -12.62 -5.43 11.19
N ARG A 351 -12.90 -4.12 11.29
CA ARG A 351 -11.92 -3.02 11.20
C ARG A 351 -12.10 -1.93 12.22
#